data_AF-A0A553HNA7-F1
#
_entry.id   AF-A0A553HNA7-F1
#
_cell.length_a   1.000
_cell.length_b   1.000
_cell.length_c   1.000
_cell.angle_alpha   90.00
_cell.angle_beta   90.00
_cell.angle_gamma   90.00
#
_symmetry.space_group_name_H-M   'P 1'
#
loop_
_entity.id
_entity.type
_entity.pdbx_description
1 polymer ?
#
loop_
_entity_poly.entity_id
_entity_poly.type
_entity_poly.pdbx_seq_one_letter_code
_entity_poly.pdbx_strand_id
1 'polypeptide(L)'
;MPDTGTAKAISVTDLGKSLRLSSEAETQALLKSNQLTEAFRFYRNRCLVSNRNKAADLPDWHDVDTYFYELRLSTEFRQYVRKAGGKGSKQLESTDPNVAPLDDYLAKLCTCGPYVLMPHVAMFVLRVDNFMDSREGQRFDVCRDTGKGDEGMRERVFDRYLRIMKILTFLVSRHIG
;
A
#
# COMPACT_ATOMS: atom_id res chain seq x y z
N MET A 1 25.36 -26.15 -13.01
CA MET A 1 23.97 -26.11 -12.52
C MET A 1 23.89 -25.00 -11.49
N PRO A 2 23.03 -23.98 -11.63
CA PRO A 2 22.85 -23.00 -10.56
C PRO A 2 21.73 -23.46 -9.63
N ASP A 3 22.00 -23.42 -8.34
CA ASP A 3 21.05 -23.66 -7.26
C ASP A 3 19.83 -22.74 -7.42
N THR A 4 18.69 -23.34 -7.75
CA THR A 4 17.39 -22.71 -7.53
C THR A 4 17.16 -22.67 -6.03
N GLY A 5 17.66 -21.62 -5.38
CA GLY A 5 17.31 -21.28 -4.01
C GLY A 5 15.80 -21.16 -3.93
N THR A 6 15.15 -22.22 -3.45
CA THR A 6 13.73 -22.20 -3.08
C THR A 6 13.60 -21.14 -1.99
N ALA A 7 13.19 -19.93 -2.36
CA ALA A 7 12.77 -18.91 -1.42
C ALA A 7 11.70 -19.57 -0.55
N LYS A 8 12.05 -19.84 0.72
CA LYS A 8 11.18 -20.52 1.66
C LYS A 8 9.87 -19.76 1.70
N ALA A 9 8.77 -20.41 1.29
CA ALA A 9 7.46 -19.77 1.28
C ALA A 9 7.17 -19.23 2.68
N ILE A 10 7.03 -17.92 2.80
CA ILE A 10 6.76 -17.25 4.07
C ILE A 10 5.41 -17.80 4.57
N SER A 11 5.38 -18.38 5.77
CA SER A 11 4.14 -18.89 6.34
C SER A 11 3.26 -17.75 6.84
N VAL A 12 1.96 -18.00 7.01
CA VAL A 12 1.04 -17.00 7.61
C VAL A 12 1.51 -16.63 9.02
N THR A 13 2.01 -17.60 9.78
CA THR A 13 2.54 -17.39 11.12
C THR A 13 3.78 -16.48 11.10
N ASP A 14 4.69 -16.65 10.13
CA ASP A 14 5.86 -15.79 9.96
C ASP A 14 5.48 -14.38 9.55
N LEU A 15 4.48 -14.23 8.67
CA LEU A 15 3.91 -12.92 8.35
C LEU A 15 3.33 -12.27 9.61
N GLY A 16 2.51 -12.97 10.38
CA GLY A 16 1.90 -12.45 11.61
C GLY A 16 2.93 -11.91 12.60
N LYS A 17 4.02 -12.65 12.83
CA LYS A 17 5.16 -12.19 13.64
C LYS A 17 5.79 -10.92 13.08
N SER A 18 5.99 -10.86 11.76
CA SER A 18 6.60 -9.70 11.09
C SER A 18 5.73 -8.44 11.12
N LEU A 19 4.41 -8.62 11.24
CA LEU A 19 3.40 -7.56 11.39
C LEU A 19 3.10 -7.23 12.86
N ARG A 20 3.66 -7.99 13.80
CA ARG A 20 3.40 -7.92 15.25
C ARG A 20 1.91 -8.10 15.60
N LEU A 21 1.22 -8.99 14.88
CA LEU A 21 -0.16 -9.39 15.21
C LEU A 21 -0.16 -10.44 16.33
N SER A 22 -1.21 -10.45 17.15
CA SER A 22 -1.26 -11.26 18.36
C SER A 22 -1.51 -12.74 18.09
N SER A 23 -2.11 -13.06 16.93
CA SER A 23 -2.41 -14.45 16.56
C SER A 23 -2.40 -14.69 15.05
N GLU A 24 -2.30 -15.97 14.68
CA GLU A 24 -2.51 -16.41 13.30
C GLU A 24 -3.93 -16.10 12.81
N ALA A 25 -4.93 -16.20 13.70
CA ALA A 25 -6.32 -15.86 13.38
C ALA A 25 -6.49 -14.40 12.98
N GLU A 26 -5.80 -13.47 13.67
CA GLU A 26 -5.79 -12.06 13.29
C GLU A 26 -5.08 -11.83 11.96
N THR A 27 -3.98 -12.53 11.72
CA THR A 27 -3.26 -12.45 10.43
C THR A 27 -4.16 -12.93 9.28
N GLN A 28 -4.87 -14.04 9.47
CA GLN A 28 -5.87 -14.52 8.51
C GLN A 28 -7.03 -13.54 8.34
N ALA A 29 -7.52 -12.92 9.42
CA ALA A 29 -8.59 -11.93 9.36
C ALA A 29 -8.17 -10.68 8.57
N LEU A 30 -6.94 -10.22 8.75
CA LEU A 30 -6.36 -9.14 7.95
C LEU A 30 -6.28 -9.54 6.47
N LEU A 31 -5.70 -10.71 6.17
CA LEU A 31 -5.56 -11.23 4.80
C LEU A 31 -6.90 -11.46 4.09
N LYS A 32 -7.98 -11.69 4.85
CA LYS A 32 -9.34 -11.89 4.35
C LYS A 32 -10.19 -10.62 4.36
N SER A 33 -9.64 -9.47 4.77
CA SER A 33 -10.41 -8.21 4.72
C SER A 33 -10.74 -7.87 3.27
N ASN A 34 -11.95 -7.35 3.05
CA ASN A 34 -12.39 -6.97 1.70
C ASN A 34 -11.50 -5.87 1.13
N GLN A 35 -11.08 -4.93 1.98
CA GLN A 35 -10.25 -3.78 1.61
C GLN A 35 -8.86 -4.22 1.15
N LEU A 36 -8.21 -5.16 1.87
CA LEU A 36 -6.92 -5.70 1.46
C LEU A 36 -7.05 -6.56 0.20
N THR A 37 -8.11 -7.37 0.12
CA THR A 37 -8.40 -8.21 -1.05
C THR A 37 -8.60 -7.36 -2.31
N GLU A 38 -9.38 -6.28 -2.22
CA GLU A 38 -9.63 -5.38 -3.34
C GLU A 38 -8.41 -4.52 -3.69
N ALA A 39 -7.63 -4.07 -2.70
CA ALA A 39 -6.36 -3.39 -2.95
C ALA A 39 -5.39 -4.30 -3.72
N PHE A 40 -5.27 -5.56 -3.29
CA PHE A 40 -4.41 -6.53 -3.97
C PHE A 40 -4.95 -6.92 -5.34
N ARG A 41 -6.27 -7.03 -5.50
CA ARG A 41 -6.91 -7.27 -6.80
C ARG A 41 -6.59 -6.16 -7.80
N PHE A 42 -6.64 -4.90 -7.35
CA PHE A 42 -6.28 -3.74 -8.18
C PHE A 42 -4.82 -3.80 -8.63
N TYR A 43 -3.90 -4.09 -7.71
CA TYR A 43 -2.49 -4.34 -8.02
C TYR A 43 -2.32 -5.47 -9.05
N ARG A 44 -2.96 -6.62 -8.81
CA ARG A 44 -2.81 -7.83 -9.63
C ARG A 44 -3.34 -7.66 -11.06
N ASN A 45 -4.48 -7.01 -11.25
CA ASN A 45 -5.17 -6.95 -12.54
C ASN A 45 -4.33 -6.38 -13.69
N ARG A 46 -3.31 -5.55 -13.40
CA ARG A 46 -2.37 -5.02 -14.39
C ARG A 46 -1.00 -5.71 -14.38
N CYS A 47 -0.54 -6.21 -13.23
CA CYS A 47 0.73 -6.95 -13.10
C CYS A 47 0.72 -8.32 -13.80
N LEU A 48 -0.44 -8.97 -13.93
CA LEU A 48 -0.58 -10.23 -14.68
C LEU A 48 -0.29 -10.08 -16.18
N VAL A 49 -0.61 -8.92 -16.76
CA VAL A 49 -0.45 -8.66 -18.20
C VAL A 49 1.00 -8.33 -18.55
N SER A 50 1.81 -7.88 -17.57
CA SER A 50 3.16 -7.39 -17.79
C SER A 50 4.29 -8.36 -17.40
N ASN A 51 3.98 -9.57 -16.89
CA ASN A 51 4.96 -10.54 -16.35
C ASN A 51 5.90 -9.98 -15.27
N ARG A 52 5.59 -8.83 -14.67
CA ARG A 52 6.35 -8.16 -13.60
C ARG A 52 5.75 -8.44 -12.23
N ASN A 53 5.46 -9.71 -11.99
CA ASN A 53 4.79 -10.14 -10.79
C ASN A 53 5.79 -10.63 -9.73
N LYS A 54 7.10 -10.73 -9.97
CA LYS A 54 8.00 -11.33 -8.98
C LYS A 54 8.14 -10.47 -7.72
N ALA A 55 8.10 -11.12 -6.55
CA ALA A 55 8.33 -10.44 -5.27
C ALA A 55 9.71 -9.76 -5.20
N ALA A 56 10.71 -10.30 -5.92
CA ALA A 56 12.04 -9.71 -6.02
C ALA A 56 12.10 -8.37 -6.78
N ASP A 57 11.06 -8.05 -7.56
CA ASP A 57 10.98 -6.80 -8.34
C ASP A 57 10.24 -5.70 -7.57
N LEU A 58 9.71 -6.00 -6.37
CA LEU A 58 9.02 -5.00 -5.54
C LEU A 58 10.02 -3.98 -4.98
N PRO A 59 9.67 -2.68 -4.98
CA PRO A 59 10.50 -1.64 -4.39
C PRO A 59 10.57 -1.77 -2.86
N ASP A 60 11.54 -1.11 -2.24
CA ASP A 60 11.53 -0.94 -0.78
C ASP A 60 10.49 0.12 -0.37
N TRP A 61 10.10 0.13 0.91
CA TRP A 61 9.17 1.14 1.42
C TRP A 61 9.73 2.57 1.30
N HIS A 62 11.06 2.77 1.37
CA HIS A 62 11.69 4.09 1.18
C HIS A 62 11.48 4.60 -0.25
N ASP A 63 11.53 3.71 -1.24
CA ASP A 63 11.31 4.08 -2.64
C ASP A 63 9.86 4.52 -2.85
N VAL A 64 8.91 3.85 -2.18
CA VAL A 64 7.48 4.20 -2.23
C VAL A 64 7.22 5.54 -1.54
N ASP A 65 7.84 5.79 -0.38
CA ASP A 65 7.75 7.08 0.33
C ASP A 65 8.34 8.22 -0.51
N THR A 66 9.54 8.01 -1.07
CA THR A 66 10.20 8.96 -1.99
C THR A 66 9.31 9.25 -3.19
N TYR A 67 8.71 8.20 -3.78
CA TYR A 67 7.80 8.36 -4.89
C TYR A 67 6.56 9.19 -4.51
N PHE A 68 5.95 8.96 -3.35
CA PHE A 68 4.83 9.79 -2.90
C PHE A 68 5.23 11.25 -2.69
N TYR A 69 6.41 11.50 -2.15
CA TYR A 69 6.96 12.86 -1.98
C TYR A 69 7.15 13.54 -3.33
N GLU A 70 7.86 12.90 -4.26
CA GLU A 70 8.10 13.42 -5.61
C GLU A 70 6.80 13.64 -6.39
N LEU A 71 5.85 12.71 -6.27
CA LEU A 71 4.55 12.81 -6.93
C LEU A 71 3.78 14.04 -6.44
N ARG A 72 3.79 14.31 -5.13
CA ARG A 72 3.18 15.53 -4.55
C ARG A 72 3.87 16.81 -5.02
N LEU A 73 5.17 16.76 -5.29
CA LEU A 73 5.95 17.85 -5.87
C LEU A 73 5.88 17.93 -7.40
N SER A 74 5.26 16.97 -8.07
CA SER A 74 5.18 16.98 -9.53
C SER A 74 4.25 18.10 -10.03
N THR A 75 4.61 18.70 -11.16
CA THR A 75 3.81 19.77 -11.76
C THR A 75 2.48 19.22 -12.28
N GLU A 76 2.49 17.99 -12.76
CA GLU A 76 1.34 17.24 -13.27
C GLU A 76 0.31 17.02 -12.17
N PHE A 77 0.73 16.54 -11.00
CA PHE A 77 -0.17 16.37 -9.86
C PHE A 77 -0.72 17.72 -9.36
N ARG A 78 0.13 18.74 -9.21
CA ARG A 78 -0.33 20.09 -8.82
C ARG A 78 -1.31 20.69 -9.83
N GLN A 79 -1.16 20.40 -11.12
CA GLN A 79 -2.15 20.80 -12.13
C GLN A 79 -3.44 19.99 -12.01
N TYR A 80 -3.36 18.69 -11.73
CA TYR A 80 -4.52 17.84 -11.50
C TYR A 80 -5.35 18.36 -10.31
N VAL A 81 -4.71 18.59 -9.16
CA VAL A 81 -5.37 19.12 -7.95
C VAL A 81 -6.03 20.47 -8.22
N ARG A 82 -5.33 21.40 -8.90
CA ARG A 82 -5.92 22.71 -9.27
C ARG A 82 -7.14 22.59 -10.18
N LYS A 83 -7.12 21.65 -11.14
CA LYS A 83 -8.26 21.41 -12.05
C LYS A 83 -9.43 20.72 -11.36
N ALA A 84 -9.14 19.81 -10.42
CA ALA A 84 -10.15 19.13 -9.62
C ALA A 84 -10.85 20.11 -8.64
N GLY A 85 -10.09 21.00 -7.99
CA GLY A 85 -10.63 22.02 -7.10
C GLY A 85 -11.41 23.17 -7.80
N GLY A 86 -11.25 23.33 -9.11
CA GLY A 86 -11.92 24.39 -9.89
C GLY A 86 -13.31 24.01 -10.46
N LYS A 87 -13.67 22.72 -10.47
CA LYS A 87 -15.01 22.27 -10.83
C LYS A 87 -15.75 21.88 -9.55
N GLY A 88 -16.80 22.64 -9.20
CA GLY A 88 -17.61 22.49 -7.98
C GLY A 88 -17.93 21.04 -7.62
N SER A 89 -17.03 20.41 -6.87
CA SER A 89 -17.14 19.02 -6.49
C SER A 89 -18.04 18.95 -5.28
N LYS A 90 -19.26 18.44 -5.51
CA LYS A 90 -20.10 17.90 -4.45
C LYS A 90 -19.24 16.91 -3.64
N GLN A 91 -18.95 17.30 -2.41
CA GLN A 91 -18.78 16.42 -1.26
C GLN A 91 -17.93 15.17 -1.53
N LEU A 92 -16.60 15.31 -1.51
CA LEU A 92 -15.78 14.23 -1.00
C LEU A 92 -15.76 14.39 0.52
N GLU A 93 -16.56 13.58 1.21
CA GLU A 93 -16.47 13.38 2.66
C GLU A 93 -15.15 12.65 2.96
N SER A 94 -14.06 13.42 2.97
CA SER A 94 -12.75 13.03 3.43
C SER A 94 -12.25 14.17 4.31
N THR A 95 -11.94 13.87 5.56
CA THR A 95 -11.55 14.85 6.60
C THR A 95 -10.16 15.46 6.34
N ASP A 96 -9.47 15.07 5.26
CA ASP A 96 -8.18 15.63 4.84
C ASP A 96 -8.19 15.96 3.33
N PRO A 97 -8.17 17.24 2.94
CA PRO A 97 -8.19 17.68 1.54
C PRO A 97 -6.93 17.27 0.74
N ASN A 98 -5.90 16.72 1.38
CA ASN A 98 -4.69 16.24 0.71
C ASN A 98 -4.69 14.74 0.35
N VAL A 99 -5.61 13.93 0.90
CA VAL A 99 -5.62 12.47 0.73
C VAL A 99 -6.46 12.05 -0.49
N ALA A 100 -7.67 12.60 -0.59
CA ALA A 100 -8.61 12.37 -1.69
C ALA A 100 -8.03 12.61 -3.11
N PRO A 101 -7.21 13.65 -3.38
CA PRO A 101 -6.71 13.90 -4.74
C PRO A 101 -5.67 12.87 -5.19
N LEU A 102 -4.98 12.23 -4.24
CA LEU A 102 -3.86 11.34 -4.53
C LEU A 102 -4.31 9.95 -4.97
N ASP A 103 -5.37 9.39 -4.34
CA ASP A 103 -5.95 8.11 -4.75
C ASP A 103 -6.49 8.19 -6.19
N ASP A 104 -7.33 9.19 -6.48
CA ASP A 104 -7.87 9.37 -7.84
C ASP A 104 -6.77 9.58 -8.87
N TYR A 105 -5.73 10.35 -8.53
CA TYR A 105 -4.61 10.59 -9.42
C TYR A 105 -3.79 9.31 -9.69
N LEU A 106 -3.48 8.53 -8.65
CA LEU A 106 -2.82 7.25 -8.81
C LEU A 106 -3.68 6.25 -9.59
N ALA A 107 -5.01 6.27 -9.40
CA ALA A 107 -5.93 5.41 -10.14
C ALA A 107 -5.88 5.74 -11.63
N LYS A 108 -5.82 7.04 -11.95
CA LYS A 108 -5.60 7.50 -13.33
C LYS A 108 -4.25 7.03 -13.88
N LEU A 109 -3.15 7.16 -13.12
CA LEU A 109 -1.83 6.68 -13.55
C LEU A 109 -1.82 5.16 -13.81
N CYS A 110 -2.52 4.38 -12.98
CA CYS A 110 -2.63 2.93 -13.13
C CYS A 110 -3.50 2.52 -14.33
N THR A 111 -4.37 3.39 -14.83
CA THR A 111 -5.36 3.03 -15.87
C THR A 111 -5.10 3.66 -17.24
N CYS A 112 -4.54 4.86 -17.30
CA CYS A 112 -4.47 5.67 -18.52
C CYS A 112 -3.13 5.62 -19.28
N GLY A 113 -2.16 4.79 -18.87
CA GLY A 113 -0.82 4.76 -19.45
C GLY A 113 -0.24 3.35 -19.66
N PRO A 114 0.97 3.25 -20.24
CA PRO A 114 1.74 2.01 -20.25
C PRO A 114 2.00 1.55 -18.82
N TYR A 115 2.13 0.24 -18.63
CA TYR A 115 2.33 -0.32 -17.30
C TYR A 115 3.65 0.17 -16.69
N VAL A 116 3.56 0.73 -15.48
CA VAL A 116 4.69 1.08 -14.61
C VAL A 116 4.41 0.52 -13.22
N LEU A 117 5.39 -0.15 -12.60
CA LEU A 117 5.19 -0.84 -11.31
C LEU A 117 4.88 0.13 -10.17
N MET A 118 5.66 1.21 -10.06
CA MET A 118 5.61 2.12 -8.90
C MET A 118 4.22 2.71 -8.62
N PRO A 119 3.45 3.24 -9.59
CA PRO A 119 2.08 3.70 -9.34
C PRO A 119 1.15 2.62 -8.75
N HIS A 120 1.32 1.36 -9.15
CA HIS A 120 0.48 0.25 -8.66
C HIS A 120 0.87 -0.17 -7.24
N VAL A 121 2.16 -0.16 -6.92
CA VAL A 121 2.64 -0.38 -5.54
C VAL A 121 2.18 0.77 -4.64
N ALA A 122 2.35 2.01 -5.07
CA ALA A 122 1.91 3.20 -4.34
C ALA A 122 0.39 3.18 -4.12
N MET A 123 -0.40 2.80 -5.13
CA MET A 123 -1.85 2.62 -4.98
C MET A 123 -2.20 1.56 -3.93
N PHE A 124 -1.52 0.40 -3.96
CA PHE A 124 -1.72 -0.62 -2.95
C PHE A 124 -1.41 -0.09 -1.55
N VAL A 125 -0.25 0.57 -1.38
CA VAL A 125 0.15 1.12 -0.08
C VAL A 125 -0.86 2.14 0.42
N LEU A 126 -1.28 3.09 -0.42
CA LEU A 126 -2.25 4.12 -0.06
C LEU A 126 -3.60 3.53 0.38
N ARG A 127 -4.11 2.53 -0.35
CA ARG A 127 -5.39 1.89 -0.02
C ARG A 127 -5.32 1.09 1.28
N VAL A 128 -4.23 0.39 1.52
CA VAL A 128 -4.04 -0.36 2.76
C VAL A 128 -3.81 0.60 3.94
N ASP A 129 -3.06 1.68 3.74
CA ASP A 129 -2.85 2.71 4.76
C ASP A 129 -4.19 3.36 5.19
N ASN A 130 -5.00 3.78 4.21
CA ASN A 130 -6.36 4.27 4.44
C ASN A 130 -7.24 3.24 5.17
N PHE A 131 -7.11 1.96 4.83
CA PHE A 131 -7.80 0.90 5.55
C PHE A 131 -7.35 0.79 7.01
N MET A 132 -6.03 0.84 7.27
CA MET A 132 -5.48 0.79 8.63
C MET A 132 -5.94 1.96 9.49
N ASP A 133 -6.17 3.14 8.91
CA ASP A 133 -6.73 4.29 9.63
C ASP A 133 -8.24 4.18 9.89
N SER A 134 -8.96 3.31 9.17
CA SER A 134 -10.39 3.07 9.40
C SER A 134 -10.64 2.35 10.73
N ARG A 135 -11.84 2.50 11.29
CA ARG A 135 -12.25 1.80 12.52
C ARG A 135 -12.08 0.28 12.43
N GLU A 136 -12.27 -0.29 11.25
CA GLU A 136 -12.08 -1.73 11.03
C GLU A 136 -10.59 -2.12 10.99
N GLY A 137 -9.75 -1.31 10.35
CA GLY A 137 -8.32 -1.60 10.20
C GLY A 137 -7.51 -1.33 11.46
N GLN A 138 -7.95 -0.40 12.32
CA GLN A 138 -7.30 -0.06 13.57
C GLN A 138 -7.09 -1.25 14.52
N ARG A 139 -7.88 -2.33 14.40
CA ARG A 139 -7.68 -3.57 15.18
C ARG A 139 -6.41 -4.34 14.76
N PHE A 140 -5.92 -4.10 13.55
CA PHE A 140 -4.70 -4.70 13.00
C PHE A 140 -3.50 -3.76 13.11
N ASP A 141 -3.71 -2.51 13.54
CA ASP A 141 -2.63 -1.55 13.71
C ASP A 141 -2.03 -1.64 15.12
N VAL A 142 -0.70 -1.67 15.18
CA VAL A 142 0.09 -1.90 16.39
C VAL A 142 0.35 -0.56 17.13
N CYS A 143 0.02 0.58 16.51
CA CYS A 143 0.32 1.93 17.00
C CYS A 143 -0.46 2.39 18.25
N ARG A 144 -1.04 1.49 19.05
CA ARG A 144 -1.99 1.89 20.09
C ARG A 144 -1.38 2.38 21.40
N ASP A 145 -0.09 2.12 21.68
CA ASP A 145 0.48 2.42 23.01
C ASP A 145 1.89 3.02 23.00
N THR A 146 2.05 4.29 22.59
CA THR A 146 3.17 5.12 23.11
C THR A 146 2.80 6.61 23.09
N GLY A 147 2.77 7.28 24.23
CA GLY A 147 2.60 8.74 24.27
C GLY A 147 3.88 9.47 23.87
N LYS A 148 4.13 9.70 22.57
CA LYS A 148 5.25 10.54 22.10
C LYS A 148 4.81 11.43 20.93
N GLY A 149 5.27 12.69 20.94
CA GLY A 149 4.90 13.77 20.01
C GLY A 149 5.33 13.56 18.55
N ASP A 150 5.41 14.64 17.76
CA ASP A 150 5.54 14.63 16.28
C ASP A 150 6.65 13.75 15.68
N GLU A 151 7.78 13.53 16.37
CA GLU A 151 8.82 12.58 15.92
C GLU A 151 8.33 11.13 15.95
N GLY A 152 7.56 10.76 16.97
CA GLY A 152 6.93 9.45 17.07
C GLY A 152 5.89 9.22 15.97
N MET A 153 5.30 10.28 15.41
CA MET A 153 4.32 10.17 14.33
C MET A 153 4.97 9.75 13.00
N ARG A 154 6.15 10.28 12.67
CA ARG A 154 6.88 9.89 11.45
C ARG A 154 7.42 8.46 11.51
N GLU A 155 8.01 8.07 12.63
CA GLU A 155 8.48 6.69 12.82
C GLU A 155 7.34 5.67 12.70
N ARG A 156 6.13 6.03 13.11
CA ARG A 156 4.92 5.18 12.96
C ARG A 156 4.50 5.00 11.52
N VAL A 157 4.50 6.08 10.73
CA VAL A 157 4.14 6.01 9.31
C VAL A 157 5.12 5.11 8.56
N PHE A 158 6.42 5.23 8.86
CA PHE A 158 7.45 4.38 8.28
C PHE A 158 7.34 2.90 8.71
N ASP A 159 7.11 2.63 10.00
CA ASP A 159 6.85 1.26 10.48
C ASP A 159 5.60 0.66 9.81
N ARG A 160 4.56 1.48 9.61
CA ARG A 160 3.34 1.06 8.92
C ARG A 160 3.60 0.75 7.44
N TYR A 161 4.32 1.60 6.70
CA TYR A 161 4.63 1.36 5.29
C TYR A 161 5.50 0.11 5.10
N LEU A 162 6.50 -0.08 5.98
CA LEU A 162 7.27 -1.33 6.03
C LEU A 162 6.36 -2.55 6.22
N ARG A 163 5.41 -2.49 7.16
CA ARG A 163 4.44 -3.58 7.40
C ARG A 163 3.55 -3.82 6.18
N ILE A 164 3.05 -2.77 5.54
CA ILE A 164 2.22 -2.88 4.33
C ILE A 164 3.02 -3.54 3.18
N MET A 165 4.29 -3.16 3.01
CA MET A 165 5.15 -3.77 2.00
C MET A 165 5.39 -5.26 2.28
N LYS A 166 5.54 -5.67 3.55
CA LYS A 166 5.60 -7.11 3.90
C LYS A 166 4.33 -7.87 3.51
N ILE A 167 3.15 -7.25 3.67
CA ILE A 167 1.88 -7.82 3.21
C ILE A 167 1.89 -8.00 1.69
N LEU A 168 2.30 -6.98 0.94
CA LEU A 168 2.37 -7.05 -0.52
C LEU A 168 3.32 -8.16 -0.98
N THR A 169 4.54 -8.20 -0.44
CA THR A 169 5.55 -9.22 -0.75
C THR A 169 5.01 -10.63 -0.49
N PHE A 170 4.32 -10.83 0.63
CA PHE A 170 3.70 -12.11 0.95
C PHE A 170 2.60 -12.50 -0.04
N LEU A 171 1.68 -11.58 -0.35
CA LEU A 171 0.57 -11.83 -1.28
C LEU A 171 1.08 -12.14 -2.68
N VAL A 172 2.08 -11.40 -3.15
CA VAL A 172 2.74 -11.63 -4.44
C VAL A 172 3.42 -13.00 -4.48
N SER A 173 4.14 -13.37 -3.43
CA SER A 173 4.85 -14.66 -3.35
C SER A 173 3.90 -15.86 -3.39
N ARG A 174 2.74 -15.78 -2.72
CA ARG A 174 1.73 -16.85 -2.72
C ARG A 174 0.88 -16.94 -3.99
N HIS A 175 0.85 -15.88 -4.78
CA HIS A 175 0.05 -15.88 -6.01
C HIS A 175 0.80 -16.41 -7.24
N ILE A 176 2.11 -16.60 -7.12
CA ILE A 176 3.05 -16.97 -8.20
C ILE A 176 3.73 -18.31 -7.93
N GLY A 177 3.82 -18.72 -6.66
CA GLY A 177 4.14 -20.09 -6.27
C GLY A 177 2.89 -20.96 -6.20
#